data_AF-A0A2E8PZX9-F1
#
_entry.id   AF-A0A2E8PZX9-F1
#
_cell.length_a   1.000
_cell.length_b   1.000
_cell.length_c   1.000
_cell.angle_alpha   90.00
_cell.angle_beta   90.00
_cell.angle_gamma   90.00
#
_symmetry.space_group_name_H-M   'P 1'
#
loop_
_entity.id
_entity.type
_entity.pdbx_description
1 polymer ?
#
loop_
_entity_poly.entity_id
_entity_poly.type
_entity_poly.pdbx_seq_one_letter_code
_entity_poly.pdbx_strand_id
1 'polypeptide(L)'
;MKPVMQTKWDGGKGNALQACIASLLEQALDSVPNFIDSADYLKSINDFLKEHGWAFLKVELKDGRLIFPCASGILCLIAGESPRGDYRHVILARTAQNGFEPVHDPYPEGGNLAGDPLWAGFILPLDPARNL
;
A
#
# COMPACT_ATOMS: atom_id res chain seq x y z
N MET A 1 -12.55 2.76 -4.83
CA MET A 1 -11.15 3.17 -5.06
C MET A 1 -11.03 3.77 -6.44
N LYS A 2 -10.17 4.77 -6.60
CA LYS A 2 -9.87 5.42 -7.88
C LYS A 2 -8.40 5.21 -8.22
N PRO A 3 -8.04 4.52 -9.32
CA PRO A 3 -6.63 4.31 -9.67
C PRO A 3 -5.85 5.61 -9.84
N VAL A 4 -4.71 5.71 -9.17
CA VAL A 4 -3.72 6.78 -9.30
C VAL A 4 -2.38 6.13 -9.68
N MET A 5 -1.73 6.65 -10.72
CA MET A 5 -0.45 6.15 -11.21
C MET A 5 0.72 6.87 -10.55
N GLN A 6 1.84 6.16 -10.37
CA GLN A 6 3.09 6.76 -9.93
C GLN A 6 3.71 7.61 -11.06
N THR A 7 4.48 8.62 -10.67
CA THR A 7 5.14 9.57 -11.59
C THR A 7 6.65 9.66 -11.37
N LYS A 8 7.16 9.02 -10.31
CA LYS A 8 8.57 8.87 -9.99
C LYS A 8 8.90 7.38 -9.89
N TRP A 9 9.91 6.95 -10.62
CA TRP A 9 10.27 5.53 -10.76
C TRP A 9 11.62 5.16 -10.15
N ASP A 10 12.36 6.14 -9.62
CA ASP A 10 13.70 5.92 -9.07
C ASP A 10 13.67 4.93 -7.90
N GLY A 11 14.54 3.92 -7.93
CA GLY A 11 14.67 2.95 -6.83
C GLY A 11 14.93 3.65 -5.49
N GLY A 12 14.09 3.36 -4.49
CA GLY A 12 14.19 3.96 -3.15
C GLY A 12 13.73 5.42 -3.01
N LYS A 13 13.34 6.08 -4.10
CA LYS A 13 12.81 7.46 -4.11
C LYS A 13 11.52 7.63 -4.91
N GLY A 14 11.08 6.56 -5.57
CA GLY A 14 9.83 6.50 -6.32
C GLY A 14 8.62 6.66 -5.43
N ASN A 15 7.47 6.91 -6.05
CA ASN A 15 6.24 7.27 -5.33
C ASN A 15 5.10 6.26 -5.49
N ALA A 16 5.41 4.97 -5.66
CA ALA A 16 4.41 3.90 -5.72
C ALA A 16 3.54 3.84 -4.45
N LEU A 17 4.14 3.96 -3.27
CA LEU A 17 3.43 3.99 -1.98
C LEU A 17 2.46 5.18 -1.88
N GLN A 18 2.90 6.38 -2.29
CA GLN A 18 2.07 7.59 -2.37
C GLN A 18 0.87 7.36 -3.29
N ALA A 19 1.10 6.80 -4.48
CA ALA A 19 0.07 6.52 -5.48
C ALA A 19 -0.94 5.45 -4.99
N CYS A 20 -0.51 4.41 -4.28
CA CYS A 20 -1.40 3.43 -3.65
C CYS A 20 -2.28 4.07 -2.58
N ILE A 21 -1.72 4.89 -1.69
CA ILE A 21 -2.51 5.58 -0.66
C ILE A 21 -3.47 6.59 -1.29
N ALA A 22 -3.03 7.37 -2.28
CA ALA A 22 -3.89 8.27 -3.04
C ALA A 22 -5.05 7.51 -3.71
N SER A 23 -4.78 6.32 -4.26
CA SER A 23 -5.81 5.49 -4.89
C SER A 23 -6.86 4.97 -3.91
N LEU A 24 -6.42 4.60 -2.69
CA LEU A 24 -7.29 4.12 -1.62
C LEU A 24 -8.18 5.22 -1.06
N LEU A 25 -7.61 6.41 -0.86
CA LEU A 25 -8.32 7.57 -0.34
C LEU A 25 -9.09 8.34 -1.43
N GLU A 26 -8.99 7.91 -2.69
CA GLU A 26 -9.57 8.56 -3.87
C GLU A 26 -9.15 10.03 -4.04
N GLN A 27 -7.93 10.34 -3.64
CA GLN A 27 -7.34 11.67 -3.66
C GLN A 27 -6.41 11.86 -4.88
N ALA A 28 -6.08 13.11 -5.19
CA ALA A 28 -5.04 13.39 -6.18
C ALA A 28 -3.66 12.95 -5.66
N LEU A 29 -2.73 12.63 -6.55
CA LEU A 29 -1.38 12.22 -6.15
C LEU A 29 -0.70 13.30 -5.29
N ASP A 30 -0.78 14.55 -5.74
CA ASP A 30 -0.11 15.69 -5.11
C ASP A 30 -0.73 16.12 -3.77
N SER A 31 -1.91 15.60 -3.41
CA SER A 31 -2.50 15.83 -2.07
C SER A 31 -2.06 14.81 -1.03
N VAL A 32 -1.30 13.78 -1.43
CA VAL A 32 -0.74 12.75 -0.53
C VAL A 32 0.78 12.95 -0.45
N PRO A 33 1.41 12.92 0.73
CA PRO A 33 2.87 13.03 0.84
C PRO A 33 3.61 11.86 0.18
N ASN A 34 4.79 12.12 -0.38
CA ASN A 34 5.71 11.04 -0.75
C ASN A 34 6.44 10.51 0.49
N PHE A 35 5.82 9.55 1.18
CA PHE A 35 6.26 9.09 2.50
C PHE A 35 7.71 8.55 2.56
N ILE A 36 8.25 8.07 1.44
CA ILE A 36 9.63 7.55 1.39
C ILE A 36 10.69 8.64 1.59
N ASP A 37 10.32 9.91 1.39
CA ASP A 37 11.20 11.05 1.64
C ASP A 37 11.37 11.31 3.17
N SER A 38 10.54 10.69 4.02
CA SER A 38 10.66 10.73 5.48
C SER A 38 11.62 9.67 6.00
N ALA A 39 12.45 10.04 6.97
CA ALA A 39 13.30 9.09 7.70
C ALA A 39 12.49 8.01 8.45
N ASP A 40 11.29 8.37 8.91
CA ASP A 40 10.30 7.45 9.46
C ASP A 40 9.02 7.52 8.60
N TYR A 41 9.00 6.71 7.55
CA TYR A 41 7.89 6.70 6.61
C TYR A 41 6.57 6.20 7.25
N LEU A 42 6.64 5.28 8.23
CA LEU A 42 5.43 4.75 8.89
C LEU A 42 4.79 5.78 9.81
N LYS A 43 5.60 6.53 10.55
CA LYS A 43 5.12 7.67 11.32
C LYS A 43 4.51 8.72 10.38
N SER A 44 5.19 9.03 9.27
CA SER A 44 4.71 10.00 8.29
C SER A 44 3.35 9.61 7.69
N ILE A 45 3.14 8.33 7.35
CA ILE A 45 1.84 7.82 6.90
C ILE A 45 0.78 8.04 7.99
N ASN A 46 1.06 7.63 9.22
CA ASN A 46 0.08 7.71 10.30
C ASN A 46 -0.24 9.15 10.70
N ASP A 47 0.73 10.07 10.68
CA ASP A 47 0.48 11.50 10.91
C ASP A 47 -0.51 12.04 9.86
N PHE A 48 -0.29 11.75 8.57
CA PHE A 48 -1.18 12.14 7.47
C PHE A 48 -2.58 11.50 7.57
N LEU A 49 -2.66 10.19 7.82
CA LEU A 49 -3.93 9.48 7.90
C LEU A 49 -4.75 9.88 9.13
N LYS A 50 -4.09 10.23 10.25
CA LYS A 50 -4.76 10.68 11.46
C LYS A 50 -5.59 11.93 11.23
N GLU A 51 -5.09 12.87 10.42
CA GLU A 51 -5.85 14.08 10.03
C GLU A 51 -7.14 13.74 9.28
N HIS A 52 -7.20 12.57 8.65
CA HIS A 52 -8.35 12.05 7.94
C HIS A 52 -9.21 11.09 8.79
N GLY A 53 -8.81 10.83 10.04
CA GLY A 53 -9.47 9.91 10.97
C GLY A 53 -9.20 8.42 10.69
N TRP A 54 -8.06 8.12 10.06
CA TRP A 54 -7.61 6.77 9.75
C TRP A 54 -6.26 6.46 10.43
N ALA A 55 -5.90 5.18 10.47
CA ALA A 55 -4.60 4.69 10.89
C ALA A 55 -4.06 3.69 9.86
N PHE A 56 -2.73 3.57 9.81
CA PHE A 56 -2.05 2.56 9.00
C PHE A 56 -1.49 1.44 9.88
N LEU A 57 -1.99 0.24 9.67
CA LEU A 57 -1.47 -0.98 10.29
C LEU A 57 -0.59 -1.72 9.28
N LYS A 58 0.72 -1.77 9.54
CA LYS A 58 1.65 -2.60 8.78
C LYS A 58 1.78 -3.98 9.46
N VAL A 59 1.64 -5.03 8.67
CA VAL A 59 1.78 -6.42 9.10
C VAL A 59 2.87 -7.07 8.26
N GLU A 60 3.91 -7.60 8.91
CA GLU A 60 4.92 -8.42 8.22
C GLU A 60 4.30 -9.78 7.84
N LEU A 61 4.63 -10.26 6.66
CA LEU A 61 4.11 -11.51 6.11
C LEU A 61 5.13 -12.62 6.30
N LYS A 62 4.62 -13.86 6.37
CA LYS A 62 5.43 -15.07 6.34
C LYS A 62 5.06 -15.84 5.08
N ASP A 63 6.05 -16.10 4.23
CA ASP A 63 5.88 -16.83 2.96
C ASP A 63 4.72 -16.26 2.12
N GLY A 64 4.67 -14.93 1.98
CA GLY A 64 3.64 -14.22 1.21
C GLY A 64 2.25 -14.14 1.88
N ARG A 65 2.10 -14.58 3.13
CA ARG A 65 0.80 -14.73 3.80
C ARG A 65 0.73 -14.05 5.15
N LEU A 66 -0.49 -13.67 5.55
CA LEU A 66 -0.78 -13.24 6.91
C LEU A 66 -0.56 -14.41 7.87
N ILE A 67 0.03 -14.12 9.03
CA ILE A 67 0.29 -15.12 10.09
C ILE A 67 -0.95 -15.41 10.96
N PHE A 68 -2.11 -14.93 10.53
CA PHE A 68 -3.38 -15.08 11.22
C PHE A 68 -4.53 -15.18 10.20
N PRO A 69 -5.66 -15.80 10.57
CA PRO A 69 -6.86 -15.81 9.74
C PRO A 69 -7.36 -14.39 9.47
N CYS A 70 -7.74 -14.12 8.22
CA CYS A 70 -8.25 -12.83 7.79
C CYS A 70 -9.44 -13.02 6.86
N ALA A 71 -10.43 -12.13 6.92
CA ALA A 71 -11.55 -12.17 5.99
C ALA A 71 -11.05 -11.84 4.57
N SER A 72 -11.62 -12.51 3.57
CA SER A 72 -11.38 -12.20 2.16
C SER A 72 -12.03 -10.87 1.75
N GLY A 73 -11.48 -10.21 0.75
CA GLY A 73 -12.01 -9.00 0.14
C GLY A 73 -11.55 -7.69 0.76
N ILE A 74 -10.78 -7.72 1.84
CA ILE A 74 -10.25 -6.51 2.50
C ILE A 74 -9.19 -5.89 1.60
N LEU A 75 -9.42 -4.64 1.20
CA LEU A 75 -8.48 -3.87 0.39
C LEU A 75 -7.27 -3.48 1.24
N CYS A 76 -6.07 -3.69 0.69
CA CYS A 76 -4.82 -3.47 1.38
C CYS A 76 -3.72 -3.09 0.38
N LEU A 77 -2.62 -2.58 0.91
CA LEU A 77 -1.36 -2.46 0.20
C LEU A 77 -0.56 -3.73 0.43
N ILE A 78 0.17 -4.19 -0.57
CA ILE A 78 1.21 -5.21 -0.40
C ILE A 78 2.50 -4.71 -1.01
N ALA A 79 3.63 -5.10 -0.42
CA ALA A 79 4.93 -4.74 -0.95
C ALA A 79 5.87 -5.92 -0.98
N GLY A 80 6.70 -5.98 -2.01
CA GLY A 80 7.68 -7.03 -2.21
C GLY A 80 8.75 -6.60 -3.20
N GLU A 81 9.44 -7.58 -3.76
CA GLU A 81 10.48 -7.36 -4.76
C GLU A 81 9.90 -6.74 -6.03
N SER A 82 10.58 -5.71 -6.53
CA SER A 82 10.25 -5.08 -7.81
C SER A 82 10.77 -5.93 -8.98
N PRO A 83 9.97 -6.22 -10.02
CA PRO A 83 10.49 -6.87 -11.23
C PRO A 83 11.41 -5.98 -12.07
N ARG A 84 11.70 -4.75 -11.61
CA ARG A 84 12.41 -3.70 -12.37
C ARG A 84 13.78 -3.36 -11.78
N GLY A 85 14.20 -4.03 -10.72
CA GLY A 85 15.52 -3.83 -10.13
C GLY A 85 15.57 -4.19 -8.65
N ASP A 86 16.72 -3.96 -8.04
CA ASP A 86 17.01 -4.28 -6.63
C ASP A 86 16.42 -3.23 -5.68
N TYR A 87 15.09 -3.15 -5.68
CA TYR A 87 14.32 -2.28 -4.80
C TYR A 87 12.92 -2.86 -4.55
N ARG A 88 12.22 -2.29 -3.57
CA ARG A 88 10.84 -2.70 -3.23
C ARG A 88 9.83 -1.97 -4.10
N HIS A 89 8.73 -2.66 -4.41
CA HIS A 89 7.55 -2.08 -5.05
C HIS A 89 6.32 -2.26 -4.16
N VAL A 90 5.34 -1.37 -4.30
CA VAL A 90 4.08 -1.40 -3.54
C VAL A 90 2.92 -1.39 -4.53
N ILE A 91 1.97 -2.30 -4.35
CA ILE A 91 0.74 -2.39 -5.14
C ILE A 91 -0.47 -2.50 -4.21
N LEU A 92 -1.67 -2.31 -4.76
CA LEU A 92 -2.92 -2.61 -4.06
C LEU A 92 -3.38 -4.02 -4.36
N ALA A 93 -3.90 -4.68 -3.33
CA ALA A 93 -4.46 -6.01 -3.41
C ALA A 93 -5.69 -6.15 -2.50
N ARG A 94 -6.43 -7.23 -2.65
CA ARG A 94 -7.42 -7.69 -1.68
C ARG A 94 -6.91 -8.94 -0.99
N THR A 95 -7.21 -9.08 0.30
CA THR A 95 -7.07 -10.37 0.98
C THR A 95 -7.92 -11.40 0.25
N ALA A 96 -7.40 -12.61 0.09
CA ALA A 96 -8.07 -13.74 -0.52
C ALA A 96 -7.86 -14.98 0.34
N GLN A 97 -8.60 -16.05 0.05
CA GLN A 97 -8.53 -17.30 0.83
C GLN A 97 -7.08 -17.83 0.96
N ASN A 98 -6.25 -17.63 -0.08
CA ASN A 98 -4.88 -18.11 -0.15
C ASN A 98 -3.86 -16.97 -0.39
N GLY A 99 -3.99 -15.85 0.34
CA GLY A 99 -3.03 -14.74 0.28
C GLY A 99 -3.68 -13.46 -0.22
N PHE A 100 -3.21 -12.95 -1.35
CA PHE A 100 -3.62 -11.65 -1.88
C PHE A 100 -3.91 -11.70 -3.37
N GLU A 101 -4.98 -11.05 -3.80
CA GLU A 101 -5.33 -10.84 -5.21
C GLU A 101 -4.95 -9.40 -5.61
N PRO A 102 -4.02 -9.19 -6.55
CA PRO A 102 -3.67 -7.86 -7.03
C PRO A 102 -4.87 -7.12 -7.63
N VAL A 103 -5.00 -5.84 -7.30
CA VAL A 103 -6.10 -4.97 -7.76
C VAL A 103 -5.59 -3.81 -8.60
N HIS A 104 -4.49 -3.18 -8.19
CA HIS A 104 -3.93 -2.03 -8.89
C HIS A 104 -2.42 -1.95 -8.67
N ASP A 105 -1.67 -1.90 -9.76
CA ASP A 105 -0.24 -1.60 -9.77
C ASP A 105 -0.09 -0.13 -10.21
N PRO A 106 0.48 0.76 -9.38
CA PRO A 106 0.66 2.16 -9.77
C PRO A 106 1.76 2.37 -10.82
N TYR A 107 2.54 1.33 -11.16
CA TYR A 107 3.47 1.39 -12.28
C TYR A 107 2.70 1.38 -13.62
N PRO A 108 2.89 2.35 -14.53
CA PRO A 108 2.06 2.49 -15.73
C PRO A 108 1.99 1.26 -16.64
N GLU A 109 3.07 0.48 -16.72
CA GLU A 109 3.13 -0.74 -17.53
C GLU A 109 2.67 -2.00 -16.76
N GLY A 110 2.33 -1.85 -15.48
CA GLY A 110 1.91 -2.92 -14.59
C GLY A 110 3.00 -3.97 -14.33
N GLY A 111 2.59 -5.22 -14.09
CA GLY A 111 3.46 -6.37 -13.88
C GLY A 111 3.77 -6.72 -12.42
N ASN A 112 3.15 -6.03 -11.47
CA ASN A 112 3.06 -6.41 -10.06
C ASN A 112 4.42 -6.62 -9.37
N LEU A 113 4.48 -7.55 -8.41
CA LEU A 113 5.67 -7.93 -7.65
C LEU A 113 6.37 -9.12 -8.32
N ALA A 114 7.69 -9.23 -8.17
CA ALA A 114 8.51 -10.31 -8.74
C ALA A 114 8.49 -11.61 -7.91
N GLY A 115 7.73 -11.65 -6.81
CA GLY A 115 7.66 -12.78 -5.89
C GLY A 115 6.64 -12.52 -4.78
N ASP A 116 6.81 -13.26 -3.68
CA ASP A 116 5.90 -13.16 -2.54
C ASP A 116 5.99 -11.76 -1.88
N PRO A 117 4.85 -11.19 -1.47
CA PRO A 117 4.85 -9.95 -0.71
C PRO A 117 5.50 -10.17 0.66
N LEU A 118 6.26 -9.17 1.11
CA LEU A 118 6.98 -9.16 2.38
C LEU A 118 6.16 -8.55 3.51
N TRP A 119 5.33 -7.55 3.20
CA TRP A 119 4.41 -6.94 4.17
C TRP A 119 3.10 -6.53 3.51
N ALA A 120 2.05 -6.48 4.33
CA ALA A 120 0.75 -5.92 3.98
C ALA A 120 0.44 -4.68 4.84
N GLY A 121 -0.19 -3.66 4.24
CA GLY A 121 -0.60 -2.43 4.89
C GLY A 121 -2.11 -2.26 4.83
N PHE A 122 -2.73 -2.02 5.97
CA PHE A 122 -4.18 -1.82 6.09
C PHE A 122 -4.48 -0.41 6.56
N ILE A 123 -5.46 0.25 5.94
CA ILE A 123 -6.02 1.51 6.43
C ILE A 123 -7.26 1.18 7.23
N LEU A 124 -7.28 1.60 8.50
CA LEU A 124 -8.34 1.31 9.45
C LEU A 124 -8.91 2.63 9.99
N PRO A 125 -10.22 2.71 10.28
CA PRO A 125 -10.76 3.87 10.97
C PRO A 125 -10.19 3.99 12.38
N LEU A 126 -9.85 5.21 12.80
CA LEU A 126 -9.50 5.48 14.20
C LEU A 126 -10.73 5.38 15.12
N ASP A 127 -11.89 5.80 14.61
CA ASP A 127 -13.17 5.62 15.26
C ASP A 127 -13.92 4.45 14.61
N PRO A 128 -14.06 3.29 15.28
CA PRO A 128 -14.72 2.13 14.71
C PRO A 128 -16.21 2.34 14.39
N ALA A 129 -16.84 3.41 14.89
CA ALA A 129 -18.20 3.79 14.51
C ALA A 129 -18.27 4.49 13.13
N ARG A 130 -17.13 4.83 12.54
CA ARG A 130 -17.05 5.47 11.22
C ARG A 130 -17.25 4.45 10.10
N ASN A 131 -18.27 4.68 9.28
CA ASN A 131 -18.44 3.95 8.02
C ASN A 131 -17.47 4.50 6.95
N LEU A 132 -16.92 3.61 6.13
CA LEU A 132 -16.10 3.92 4.95
C LEU A 132 -16.92 4.59 3.85
#